data_AF-A0A9N9H8P4-F1
#
_entry.id   AF-A0A9N9H8P4-F1
#
_cell.length_a   1.000
_cell.length_b   1.000
_cell.length_c   1.000
_cell.angle_alpha   90.00
_cell.angle_beta   90.00
_cell.angle_gamma   90.00
#
_symmetry.space_group_name_H-M   'P 1'
#
loop_
_entity.id
_entity.type
_entity.pdbx_description
1 polymer ?
#
loop_
_entity_poly.entity_id
_entity_poly.type
_entity_poly.pdbx_seq_one_letter_code
_entity_poly.pdbx_strand_id
1 'polypeptide(L)'
;MGTSSTTHPYVMWTVHLVDQLIANAIDGKIKSESLINTFRMRYLDSKENNPDFTFGRPEVQLASGEYSLLLNIIGANTNKEVDARIAEIFFYEERLADEWTRPNSSVSFFTIFGTNNEIAKIMNEEIKKLTS
;
A
#
# COMPACT_ATOMS: atom_id res chain seq x y z
N MET A 1 2.45 -17.52 -36.26
CA MET A 1 3.29 -16.58 -35.48
C MET A 1 2.36 -15.60 -34.78
N GLY A 2 2.45 -15.48 -33.46
CA GLY A 2 1.57 -14.61 -32.67
C GLY A 2 1.68 -14.94 -31.17
N THR A 3 2.84 -14.62 -30.61
CA THR A 3 3.22 -14.48 -29.19
C THR A 3 2.30 -15.12 -28.13
N SER A 4 2.69 -16.31 -27.64
CA SER A 4 2.41 -16.69 -26.26
C SER A 4 3.09 -15.66 -25.35
N SER A 5 2.33 -14.70 -24.85
CA SER A 5 2.77 -13.82 -23.76
C SER A 5 3.01 -14.69 -22.53
N THR A 6 4.24 -15.16 -22.35
CA THR A 6 4.69 -15.69 -21.07
C THR A 6 4.80 -14.51 -20.12
N THR A 7 3.68 -14.14 -19.51
CA THR A 7 3.68 -13.22 -18.37
C THR A 7 4.63 -13.82 -17.33
N HIS A 8 5.72 -13.12 -17.04
CA HIS A 8 6.71 -13.60 -16.09
C HIS A 8 6.00 -13.90 -14.76
N PRO A 9 6.28 -15.01 -14.07
CA PRO A 9 5.58 -15.37 -12.83
C PRO A 9 5.54 -14.21 -11.83
N TYR A 10 6.63 -13.44 -11.68
CA TYR A 10 6.63 -12.21 -10.87
C TYR A 10 5.53 -11.20 -11.24
N VAL A 11 5.22 -11.00 -12.51
CA VAL A 11 4.15 -10.08 -12.95
C VAL A 11 2.79 -10.60 -12.50
N MET A 12 2.52 -11.90 -12.63
CA MET A 12 1.26 -12.51 -12.18
C MET A 12 1.09 -12.44 -10.65
N TRP A 13 2.17 -12.67 -9.90
CA TRP A 13 2.14 -12.57 -8.43
C TRP A 13 1.92 -11.12 -7.98
N THR A 14 2.58 -10.14 -8.61
CA THR A 14 2.40 -8.71 -8.28
C THR A 14 0.98 -8.23 -8.57
N VAL A 15 0.37 -8.68 -9.67
CA VAL A 15 -1.03 -8.35 -10.02
C VAL A 15 -1.98 -8.79 -8.90
N HIS A 16 -1.84 -10.01 -8.40
CA HIS A 16 -2.69 -10.50 -7.31
C HIS A 16 -2.59 -9.65 -6.02
N LEU A 17 -1.41 -9.10 -5.72
CA LEU A 17 -1.23 -8.26 -4.52
C LEU A 17 -1.89 -6.89 -4.66
N VAL A 18 -1.89 -6.33 -5.87
CA VAL A 18 -2.62 -5.10 -6.17
C VAL A 18 -4.12 -5.36 -6.07
N ASP A 19 -4.63 -6.45 -6.65
CA ASP A 19 -6.04 -6.84 -6.52
C ASP A 19 -6.48 -6.99 -5.06
N GLN A 20 -5.65 -7.59 -4.21
CA GLN A 20 -5.92 -7.72 -2.77
C GLN A 20 -5.99 -6.35 -2.07
N LEU A 21 -5.12 -5.41 -2.44
CA LEU A 21 -5.17 -4.04 -1.92
C LEU A 21 -6.48 -3.34 -2.34
N ILE A 22 -6.84 -3.43 -3.62
CA ILE A 22 -8.06 -2.81 -4.16
C ILE A 22 -9.31 -3.42 -3.54
N ALA A 23 -9.34 -4.74 -3.32
CA ALA A 23 -10.45 -5.42 -2.66
C ALA A 23 -10.67 -4.98 -1.20
N ASN A 24 -9.65 -4.43 -0.54
CA ASN A 24 -9.76 -3.85 0.81
C ASN A 24 -10.19 -2.38 0.84
N ALA A 25 -10.48 -1.78 -0.33
CA ALA A 25 -11.00 -0.42 -0.37
C ALA A 25 -12.31 -0.29 0.41
N ILE A 26 -12.45 0.79 1.17
CA ILE A 26 -13.64 1.11 1.95
C ILE A 26 -14.32 2.30 1.29
N ASP A 27 -15.57 2.13 0.88
CA ASP A 27 -16.34 3.11 0.11
C ASP A 27 -15.65 3.52 -1.20
N GLY A 28 -14.98 2.57 -1.86
CA GLY A 28 -14.22 2.82 -3.09
C GLY A 28 -12.91 3.59 -2.88
N LYS A 29 -12.47 3.76 -1.63
CA LYS A 29 -11.23 4.45 -1.27
C LYS A 29 -10.25 3.54 -0.53
N ILE A 30 -8.97 3.67 -0.86
CA ILE A 30 -7.88 3.14 -0.04
C ILE A 30 -7.62 4.13 1.11
N LYS A 31 -7.85 3.66 2.34
CA LYS A 31 -7.61 4.41 3.58
C LYS A 31 -6.57 3.67 4.43
N SER A 32 -6.12 4.28 5.54
CA SER A 32 -5.21 3.61 6.48
C SER A 32 -5.73 2.23 6.90
N GLU A 33 -7.04 2.08 7.12
CA GLU A 33 -7.65 0.79 7.46
C GLU A 33 -7.49 -0.27 6.36
N SER A 34 -7.72 0.11 5.09
CA SER A 34 -7.48 -0.76 3.92
C SER A 34 -6.03 -1.25 3.87
N LEU A 35 -5.09 -0.35 4.15
CA LEU A 35 -3.65 -0.64 4.15
C LEU A 35 -3.25 -1.54 5.33
N ILE A 36 -3.83 -1.35 6.51
CA ILE A 36 -3.56 -2.21 7.67
C ILE A 36 -4.14 -3.63 7.44
N ASN A 37 -5.32 -3.76 6.85
CA ASN A 37 -5.87 -5.07 6.48
C ASN A 37 -4.99 -5.77 5.44
N THR A 38 -4.53 -5.04 4.42
CA THR A 38 -3.58 -5.54 3.42
C THR A 38 -2.28 -5.96 4.07
N PHE A 39 -1.72 -5.14 4.97
CA PHE A 39 -0.52 -5.46 5.74
C PHE A 39 -0.67 -6.78 6.51
N ARG A 40 -1.78 -6.98 7.23
CA ARG A 40 -2.00 -8.22 8.00
C ARG A 40 -1.94 -9.46 7.12
N MET A 41 -2.58 -9.41 5.96
CA MET A 41 -2.55 -10.52 5.00
C MET A 41 -1.14 -10.74 4.45
N ARG A 42 -0.45 -9.67 4.01
CA ARG A 42 0.93 -9.74 3.48
C ARG A 42 1.92 -10.25 4.52
N TYR A 43 1.78 -9.83 5.78
CA TYR A 43 2.63 -10.27 6.88
C TYR A 43 2.47 -11.76 7.15
N LEU A 44 1.22 -12.25 7.25
CA LEU A 44 0.94 -13.67 7.49
C LEU A 44 1.41 -14.54 6.32
N ASP A 45 1.07 -14.16 5.09
CA ASP A 45 1.52 -14.84 3.86
C ASP A 45 3.05 -14.91 3.79
N SER A 46 3.73 -13.79 4.03
CA SER A 46 5.19 -13.77 3.99
C SER A 46 5.81 -14.61 5.11
N LYS A 47 5.23 -14.59 6.32
CA LYS A 47 5.70 -15.41 7.43
C LYS A 47 5.53 -16.91 7.18
N GLU A 48 4.46 -17.30 6.49
CA GLU A 48 4.18 -18.71 6.16
C GLU A 48 5.03 -19.20 4.99
N ASN A 49 5.20 -18.38 3.96
CA ASN A 49 5.74 -18.80 2.67
C ASN A 49 7.20 -18.37 2.42
N ASN A 50 7.79 -17.52 3.25
CA ASN A 50 9.20 -17.10 3.14
C ASN A 50 10.02 -17.57 4.36
N PRO A 51 10.91 -18.58 4.22
CA PRO A 51 11.73 -19.08 5.32
C PRO A 51 12.71 -18.04 5.89
N ASP A 52 13.05 -17.02 5.10
CA ASP A 52 13.95 -15.93 5.49
C ASP A 52 13.17 -14.67 5.91
N PHE A 53 11.90 -14.81 6.30
CA PHE A 53 11.06 -13.68 6.64
C PHE A 53 11.58 -12.90 7.86
N THR A 54 11.93 -11.64 7.63
CA THR A 54 12.27 -10.68 8.67
C THR A 54 11.38 -9.46 8.56
N PHE A 55 10.72 -9.09 9.66
CA PHE A 55 9.87 -7.91 9.70
C PHE A 55 9.86 -7.30 11.11
N GLY A 56 10.87 -6.46 11.36
CA GLY A 56 11.09 -5.76 12.61
C GLY A 56 10.84 -4.26 12.49
N ARG A 57 11.49 -3.48 13.35
CA ARG A 57 11.31 -2.02 13.38
C ARG A 57 11.70 -1.32 12.07
N PRO A 58 12.81 -1.66 11.40
CA PRO A 58 13.17 -1.03 10.13
C PRO A 58 12.12 -1.27 9.04
N GLU A 59 11.65 -2.51 8.90
CA GLU A 59 10.67 -2.89 7.88
C GLU A 59 9.30 -2.25 8.16
N VAL A 60 8.90 -2.14 9.43
CA VAL A 60 7.70 -1.38 9.82
C VAL A 60 7.81 0.07 9.35
N GLN A 61 8.94 0.74 9.60
CA GLN A 61 9.12 2.15 9.23
C GLN A 61 9.12 2.37 7.71
N LEU A 62 9.73 1.45 6.95
CA LEU A 62 9.72 1.52 5.49
C LEU A 62 8.30 1.32 4.93
N ALA A 63 7.62 0.26 5.36
CA ALA A 63 6.27 -0.04 4.90
C ALA A 63 5.26 1.05 5.29
N SER A 64 5.32 1.57 6.52
CA SER A 64 4.46 2.70 6.92
C SER A 64 4.81 4.00 6.18
N GLY A 65 6.07 4.15 5.77
CA GLY A 65 6.52 5.26 4.93
C GLY A 65 5.89 5.20 3.55
N GLU A 66 5.94 4.04 2.90
CA GLU A 66 5.30 3.78 1.60
C GLU A 66 3.79 4.03 1.66
N TYR A 67 3.12 3.56 2.72
CA TYR A 67 1.70 3.84 2.95
C TYR A 67 1.42 5.33 3.09
N SER A 68 2.29 6.05 3.80
CA SER A 68 2.17 7.49 3.97
C SER A 68 2.35 8.24 2.66
N LEU A 69 3.27 7.81 1.80
CA LEU A 69 3.46 8.38 0.48
C LEU A 69 2.22 8.12 -0.40
N LEU A 70 1.69 6.90 -0.40
CA LEU A 70 0.47 6.56 -1.14
C LEU A 70 -0.70 7.48 -0.73
N LEU A 71 -1.02 7.54 0.57
CA LEU A 71 -2.17 8.30 1.07
C LEU A 71 -2.03 9.82 0.89
N ASN A 72 -0.82 10.37 1.00
CA ASN A 72 -0.64 11.82 0.96
C ASN A 72 -0.26 12.35 -0.43
N ILE A 73 0.51 11.60 -1.22
CA ILE A 73 0.93 12.02 -2.56
C ILE A 73 -0.11 11.57 -3.59
N ILE A 74 -0.37 10.26 -3.69
CA ILE A 74 -1.34 9.75 -4.67
C ILE A 74 -2.76 10.10 -4.25
N GLY A 75 -3.05 10.15 -2.94
CA GLY A 75 -4.30 10.71 -2.42
C GLY A 75 -4.44 12.23 -2.55
N ALA A 76 -3.47 12.90 -3.19
CA ALA A 76 -3.45 14.35 -3.41
C ALA A 76 -3.79 15.13 -2.13
N ASN A 77 -3.17 14.74 -1.01
CA ASN A 77 -3.34 15.33 0.33
C ASN A 77 -4.81 15.53 0.76
N THR A 78 -5.72 14.69 0.25
CA THR A 78 -7.15 14.78 0.52
C THR A 78 -7.50 13.71 1.54
N ASN A 79 -7.70 14.11 2.80
CA ASN A 79 -8.17 13.25 3.89
C ASN A 79 -7.40 11.93 4.13
N LYS A 80 -6.15 11.82 3.66
CA LYS A 80 -5.35 10.58 3.71
C LYS A 80 -6.07 9.39 3.07
N GLU A 81 -6.72 9.61 1.93
CA GLU A 81 -7.38 8.56 1.18
C GLU A 81 -7.04 8.66 -0.31
N VAL A 82 -7.06 7.52 -1.00
CA VAL A 82 -6.83 7.42 -2.44
C VAL A 82 -8.06 6.78 -3.08
N ASP A 83 -8.53 7.30 -4.21
CA ASP A 83 -9.53 6.59 -4.99
C ASP A 83 -8.99 5.23 -5.45
N ALA A 84 -9.75 4.15 -5.26
CA ALA A 84 -9.29 2.81 -5.59
C ALA A 84 -8.94 2.70 -7.08
N ARG A 85 -9.69 3.37 -7.98
CA ARG A 85 -9.37 3.39 -9.41
C ARG A 85 -8.08 4.13 -9.71
N ILE A 86 -7.82 5.24 -9.01
CA ILE A 86 -6.56 5.99 -9.14
C ILE A 86 -5.39 5.11 -8.66
N ALA A 87 -5.55 4.42 -7.54
CA ALA A 87 -4.53 3.50 -7.02
C ALA A 87 -4.27 2.33 -7.99
N GLU A 88 -5.34 1.75 -8.56
CA GLU A 88 -5.26 0.69 -9.56
C GLU A 88 -4.44 1.12 -10.79
N ILE A 89 -4.77 2.27 -11.39
CA ILE A 89 -4.01 2.83 -12.52
C ILE A 89 -2.55 3.09 -12.12
N PHE A 90 -2.32 3.65 -10.94
CA PHE A 90 -0.97 3.92 -10.46
C PHE A 90 -0.12 2.65 -10.34
N PHE A 91 -0.65 1.57 -9.77
CA PHE A 91 0.10 0.33 -9.58
C PHE A 91 0.24 -0.50 -10.86
N TYR A 92 -0.78 -0.52 -11.74
CA TYR A 92 -0.73 -1.33 -12.96
C TYR A 92 -0.04 -0.64 -14.13
N GLU A 93 -0.18 0.68 -14.24
CA GLU A 93 0.31 1.44 -15.39
C GLU A 93 1.50 2.34 -15.03
N GLU A 94 1.94 2.37 -13.77
CA GLU A 94 3.02 3.22 -13.26
C GLU A 94 2.88 4.71 -13.63
N ARG A 95 1.62 5.18 -13.75
CA ARG A 95 1.29 6.56 -14.11
C ARG A 95 0.22 7.15 -13.20
N LEU A 96 0.13 8.48 -13.22
CA LEU A 96 -1.00 9.17 -12.61
C LEU A 96 -2.22 9.07 -13.54
N ALA A 97 -3.38 8.81 -12.96
CA ALA A 97 -4.64 8.76 -13.71
C ALA A 97 -4.98 10.14 -14.29
N ASP A 98 -5.71 10.18 -15.41
CA ASP A 98 -5.97 11.43 -16.13
C ASP A 98 -6.83 12.40 -15.30
N GLU A 99 -7.74 11.86 -14.47
CA GLU A 99 -8.52 12.63 -13.52
C GLU A 99 -7.78 13.01 -12.23
N TRP A 100 -6.56 12.49 -12.02
CA TRP A 100 -5.78 12.85 -10.84
C TRP A 100 -5.25 14.27 -10.99
N THR A 101 -5.44 15.08 -9.95
CA THR A 101 -4.94 16.44 -9.90
C THR A 101 -3.98 16.61 -8.73
N ARG A 102 -2.90 17.36 -8.96
CA ARG A 102 -1.97 17.75 -7.90
C ARG A 102 -2.72 18.43 -6.75
N PRO A 103 -2.37 18.15 -5.48
CA PRO A 103 -2.96 18.86 -4.35
C PRO A 103 -2.76 20.37 -4.44
N ASN A 104 -3.78 21.12 -4.01
CA ASN A 104 -3.73 22.58 -3.89
C ASN A 104 -2.76 23.07 -2.80
N SER A 105 -2.36 22.17 -1.89
CA SER A 105 -1.36 22.42 -0.86
C SER A 105 -0.15 21.50 -1.06
N SER A 106 1.04 22.00 -0.74
CA SER A 106 2.24 21.17 -0.80
C SER A 106 2.18 20.05 0.23
N VAL A 107 2.52 18.83 -0.16
CA VAL A 107 2.72 17.72 0.77
C VAL A 107 4.07 17.93 1.45
N SER A 108 4.03 18.36 2.70
CA SER A 108 5.23 18.64 3.48
C SER A 108 5.85 17.36 4.03
N PHE A 109 7.15 17.39 4.31
CA PHE A 109 7.83 16.31 5.05
C PHE A 109 7.13 16.01 6.38
N PHE A 110 6.64 17.03 7.10
CA PHE A 110 5.93 16.85 8.37
C PHE A 110 4.60 16.10 8.19
N THR A 111 3.89 16.31 7.08
CA THR A 111 2.65 15.58 6.76
C THR A 111 2.93 14.09 6.55
N ILE A 112 3.97 13.77 5.78
CA ILE A 112 4.41 12.39 5.56
C ILE A 112 4.85 11.76 6.87
N PHE A 113 5.72 12.44 7.63
CA PHE A 113 6.25 11.93 8.88
C PHE A 113 5.15 11.70 9.94
N GLY A 114 4.16 12.60 10.02
CA GLY A 114 3.02 12.44 10.91
C GLY A 114 2.17 11.21 10.56
N THR A 115 1.85 11.02 9.28
CA THR A 115 1.11 9.85 8.80
C THR A 115 1.91 8.57 9.02
N ASN A 116 3.22 8.62 8.81
CA ASN A 116 4.12 7.47 8.99
C ASN A 116 4.10 6.99 10.44
N ASN A 117 4.22 7.90 11.40
CA ASN A 117 4.19 7.55 12.82
C ASN A 117 2.84 6.97 13.26
N GLU A 118 1.73 7.50 12.72
CA GLU A 118 0.38 7.00 12.99
C GLU A 118 0.24 5.55 12.51
N ILE A 119 0.58 5.29 11.25
CA ILE A 119 0.50 3.96 10.64
C ILE A 119 1.47 2.98 11.32
N ALA A 120 2.72 3.40 11.56
CA ALA A 120 3.72 2.57 12.23
C ALA A 120 3.25 2.13 13.63
N LYS A 121 2.57 3.00 14.38
CA LYS A 121 2.00 2.66 15.68
C LYS A 121 0.98 1.53 15.54
N ILE A 122 0.04 1.66 14.60
CA ILE A 122 -1.01 0.67 14.36
C ILE A 122 -0.40 -0.67 13.89
N MET A 123 0.55 -0.64 12.96
CA MET A 123 1.25 -1.84 12.49
C MET A 123 1.96 -2.58 13.64
N ASN A 124 2.63 -1.85 14.54
CA ASN A 124 3.26 -2.47 15.71
C ASN A 124 2.23 -3.11 16.66
N GLU A 125 1.05 -2.51 16.82
CA GLU A 125 -0.04 -3.09 17.60
C GLU A 125 -0.59 -4.36 16.93
N GLU A 126 -0.75 -4.35 15.60
CA GLU A 126 -1.18 -5.53 14.84
C GLU A 126 -0.14 -6.66 14.92
N ILE A 127 1.15 -6.37 14.76
CA ILE A 127 2.22 -7.37 14.90
C ILE A 127 2.17 -8.02 16.28
N LYS A 128 1.97 -7.23 17.35
CA LYS A 128 1.82 -7.78 18.70
C LYS A 128 0.65 -8.76 18.78
N LYS A 129 -0.51 -8.42 18.22
CA LYS A 129 -1.69 -9.31 18.19
C LYS A 129 -1.45 -10.58 17.36
N LEU A 130 -0.66 -10.50 16.28
CA LEU A 130 -0.36 -11.63 15.41
C LEU A 130 0.76 -12.55 15.96
N THR A 131 1.44 -12.13 17.02
CA THR A 131 2.59 -12.83 17.61
C THR A 131 2.40 -13.23 19.07
N SER A 132 1.32 -12.75 19.71
CA SER A 132 0.84 -13.16 21.04
C SER A 132 0.04 -14.44 20.96
#